data_AF-A0A8B5WFK0-F1
#
_entry.id   AF-A0A8B5WFK0-F1
#
_cell.length_a   1.000
_cell.length_b   1.000
_cell.length_c   1.000
_cell.angle_alpha   90.00
_cell.angle_beta   90.00
_cell.angle_gamma   90.00
#
_symmetry.space_group_name_H-M   'P 1'
#
loop_
_entity.id
_entity.type
_entity.pdbx_description
1 polymer ?
#
loop_
_entity_poly.entity_id
_entity_poly.type
_entity_poly.pdbx_seq_one_letter_code
_entity_poly.pdbx_strand_id
1 'polypeptide(L)'
;MNDSSGPDTAATEQFIQRWHDSGGKERANYQLFLTELCQLLALPGPEPAGEDEADNSYVFERRVDIHHPDGSTTRGYIDLYKRGHFVLEAKRVSEQHASSRWDKAMLRAAAQADTYIRALPAKDNRPPFLLTCDVGKTIEVYAEFTRSGATYVPFPDPRSHRIQLEDLREPHIQDRIRRIWTDPDSLDPSKRAARVTRELSKTLAQLARALERDDFEVERVAHFIKRCLFTMFCEDVGLLPADAYINLLKRLQKSPDNFPHAMRQLWETMNTGGYSGVLNEQILRFNGNLFTDINPIPLNAEQIGLLIDAARHDWSEVEPAIFGTLLERALDPEVRHKLGAHYTPRAYVERLVLPTVIDPLRDEWKDVQAAAALEAQDTRETGHARSETLRQPLMGGFWGLQRPG
;
A
#
# COMPACT_ATOMS: atom_id res chain seq x y z
N MET A 1 9.87 28.67 -13.01
CA MET A 1 9.97 27.73 -14.14
C MET A 1 9.38 26.43 -13.63
N ASN A 2 8.10 26.18 -13.95
CA ASN A 2 7.40 24.95 -13.56
C ASN A 2 7.90 23.84 -14.48
N ASP A 3 8.62 22.87 -13.91
CA ASP A 3 8.90 21.61 -14.60
C ASP A 3 7.63 20.76 -14.51
N SER A 4 6.76 20.92 -15.51
CA SER A 4 5.54 20.13 -15.66
C SER A 4 5.89 18.78 -16.27
N SER A 5 6.60 17.92 -15.53
CA SER A 5 6.82 16.53 -15.92
C SER A 5 5.59 15.69 -15.57
N GLY A 6 4.44 16.05 -16.15
CA GLY A 6 3.31 15.12 -16.25
C GLY A 6 3.70 13.94 -17.13
N PRO A 7 3.03 12.79 -17.01
CA PRO A 7 3.28 11.66 -17.89
C PRO A 7 3.15 12.09 -19.36
N ASP A 8 4.15 11.77 -20.19
CA ASP A 8 4.02 11.93 -21.64
C ASP A 8 2.88 11.02 -22.10
N THR A 9 1.70 11.62 -22.27
CA THR A 9 0.46 10.89 -22.53
C THR A 9 0.57 10.15 -23.86
N ALA A 10 1.22 10.74 -24.87
CA ALA A 10 1.38 10.10 -26.17
C ALA A 10 2.32 8.89 -26.11
N ALA A 11 3.46 9.02 -25.43
CA ALA A 11 4.38 7.89 -25.23
C ALA A 11 3.74 6.76 -24.41
N THR A 12 2.96 7.13 -23.39
CA THR A 12 2.23 6.18 -22.53
C THR A 12 1.21 5.39 -23.35
N GLU A 13 0.38 6.06 -24.17
CA GLU A 13 -0.57 5.37 -25.05
C GLU A 13 0.12 4.46 -26.07
N GLN A 14 1.22 4.91 -26.68
CA GLN A 14 1.98 4.10 -27.63
C GLN A 14 2.54 2.84 -26.98
N PHE A 15 3.08 2.95 -25.77
CA PHE A 15 3.59 1.81 -25.01
C PHE A 15 2.48 0.83 -24.66
N ILE A 16 1.33 1.33 -24.15
CA ILE A 16 0.18 0.49 -23.81
C ILE A 16 -0.32 -0.25 -25.05
N GLN A 17 -0.52 0.45 -26.17
CA GLN A 17 -1.02 -0.14 -27.41
C GLN A 17 -0.06 -1.21 -27.96
N ARG A 18 1.24 -0.91 -27.99
CA ARG A 18 2.28 -1.84 -28.47
C ARG A 18 2.25 -3.16 -27.72
N TRP A 19 2.17 -3.11 -26.39
CA TRP A 19 2.22 -4.31 -25.56
C TRP A 19 0.87 -5.01 -25.43
N HIS A 20 -0.24 -4.28 -25.56
CA HIS A 20 -1.58 -4.87 -25.70
C HIS A 20 -1.70 -5.70 -27.00
N ASP A 21 -1.27 -5.15 -28.14
CA ASP A 21 -1.41 -5.80 -29.46
C ASP A 21 -0.40 -6.93 -29.70
N SER A 22 0.69 -6.97 -28.93
CA SER A 22 1.72 -8.01 -29.01
C SER A 22 1.26 -9.42 -28.56
N GLY A 23 -0.05 -9.59 -28.32
CA GLY A 23 -0.73 -10.83 -27.93
C GLY A 23 -0.47 -12.02 -28.87
N GLY A 24 0.66 -12.69 -28.69
CA GLY A 24 1.00 -13.82 -29.55
C GLY A 24 2.21 -14.65 -29.14
N LYS A 25 3.44 -14.17 -29.32
CA LYS A 25 4.52 -15.13 -29.67
C LYS A 25 5.77 -15.27 -28.82
N GLU A 26 6.17 -14.39 -27.91
CA GLU A 26 7.58 -14.45 -27.49
C GLU A 26 7.79 -14.39 -25.97
N ARG A 27 8.11 -15.57 -25.42
CA ARG A 27 8.74 -15.75 -24.10
C ARG A 27 10.09 -15.00 -23.99
N ALA A 28 10.62 -14.50 -25.11
CA ALA A 28 11.89 -13.80 -25.24
C ALA A 28 11.84 -12.28 -24.95
N ASN A 29 10.66 -11.68 -24.78
CA ASN A 29 10.53 -10.22 -24.82
C ASN A 29 10.34 -9.54 -23.46
N TYR A 30 10.43 -10.27 -22.33
CA TYR A 30 10.29 -9.62 -21.02
C TYR A 30 11.40 -8.57 -20.78
N GLN A 31 12.62 -8.85 -21.24
CA GLN A 31 13.73 -7.90 -21.17
C GLN A 31 13.44 -6.66 -22.03
N LEU A 32 12.87 -6.84 -23.22
CA LEU A 32 12.46 -5.74 -24.09
C LEU A 32 11.34 -4.91 -23.45
N PHE A 33 10.30 -5.56 -22.90
CA PHE A 33 9.21 -4.89 -22.18
C PHE A 33 9.71 -4.06 -21.02
N LEU A 34 10.54 -4.64 -20.15
CA LEU A 34 11.08 -3.94 -18.98
C LEU A 34 12.05 -2.83 -19.36
N THR A 35 12.80 -3.00 -20.46
CA THR A 35 13.67 -1.94 -21.01
C THR A 35 12.84 -0.77 -21.54
N GLU A 36 11.81 -1.04 -22.34
CA GLU A 36 10.91 0.00 -22.86
C GLU A 36 10.11 0.67 -21.73
N LEU A 37 9.72 -0.07 -20.68
CA LEU A 37 9.10 0.50 -19.47
C LEU A 37 10.06 1.44 -18.75
N CYS A 38 11.33 1.06 -18.59
CA CYS A 38 12.32 1.95 -17.99
C CYS A 38 12.51 3.22 -18.83
N GLN A 39 12.54 3.11 -20.16
CA GLN A 39 12.63 4.26 -21.06
C GLN A 39 11.40 5.18 -20.94
N LEU A 40 10.19 4.63 -20.96
CA LEU A 40 8.94 5.37 -20.76
C LEU A 40 8.96 6.17 -19.46
N LEU A 41 9.49 5.58 -18.40
CA LEU A 41 9.53 6.18 -17.07
C LEU A 41 10.78 7.02 -16.80
N ALA A 42 11.68 7.17 -17.78
CA ALA A 42 12.97 7.83 -17.67
C ALA A 42 13.85 7.25 -16.54
N LEU A 43 13.81 5.92 -16.38
CA LEU A 43 14.57 5.16 -15.40
C LEU A 43 15.89 4.66 -15.98
N PRO A 44 16.92 4.44 -15.14
CA PRO A 44 18.13 3.76 -15.59
C PRO A 44 17.77 2.36 -16.11
N GLY A 45 18.46 1.93 -17.18
CA GLY A 45 18.35 0.57 -17.69
C GLY A 45 19.29 -0.39 -16.94
N PRO A 46 19.02 -1.71 -16.97
CA PRO A 46 19.93 -2.72 -16.43
C PRO A 46 21.27 -2.74 -17.17
N GLU A 47 22.33 -3.07 -16.45
CA GLU A 47 23.67 -3.27 -17.00
C GLU A 47 23.84 -4.70 -17.55
N PRO A 48 24.78 -4.92 -18.48
CA PRO A 48 25.15 -6.28 -18.90
C PRO A 48 25.67 -7.10 -17.71
N ALA A 49 25.24 -8.35 -17.59
CA ALA A 49 25.73 -9.25 -16.55
C ALA A 49 27.22 -9.60 -16.77
N GLY A 50 28.04 -9.39 -15.74
CA GLY A 50 29.43 -9.80 -15.68
C GLY A 50 29.62 -11.21 -15.10
N GLU A 51 30.87 -11.70 -15.14
CA GLU A 51 31.23 -13.02 -14.59
C GLU A 51 31.19 -13.05 -13.05
N ASP A 52 31.49 -11.92 -12.40
CA ASP A 52 31.40 -11.77 -10.94
C ASP A 52 30.01 -11.28 -10.52
N GLU A 53 29.29 -12.14 -9.81
CA GLU A 53 27.98 -11.85 -9.25
C GLU A 53 27.98 -10.71 -8.22
N ALA A 54 29.13 -10.41 -7.61
CA ALA A 54 29.28 -9.29 -6.70
C ALA A 54 29.04 -7.94 -7.41
N ASP A 55 29.38 -7.84 -8.70
CA ASP A 55 29.29 -6.61 -9.48
C ASP A 55 27.91 -6.46 -10.17
N ASN A 56 27.16 -7.56 -10.27
CA ASN A 56 25.82 -7.62 -10.87
C ASN A 56 24.77 -6.96 -9.95
N SER A 57 24.82 -5.62 -9.85
CA SER A 57 23.98 -4.81 -8.96
C SER A 57 22.65 -4.39 -9.58
N TYR A 58 22.55 -4.31 -10.91
CA TYR A 58 21.30 -4.09 -11.63
C TYR A 58 21.35 -4.77 -13.00
N VAL A 59 20.90 -6.03 -13.09
CA VAL A 59 21.08 -6.86 -14.29
C VAL A 59 19.86 -7.76 -14.56
N PHE A 60 19.71 -8.18 -15.81
CA PHE A 60 18.83 -9.30 -16.15
C PHE A 60 19.51 -10.65 -15.84
N GLU A 61 18.70 -11.69 -15.63
CA GLU A 61 19.17 -13.08 -15.45
C GLU A 61 20.23 -13.25 -14.35
N ARG A 62 20.05 -12.55 -13.21
CA ARG A 62 20.99 -12.60 -12.08
C ARG A 62 21.00 -14.00 -11.49
N ARG A 63 22.15 -14.69 -11.55
CA ARG A 63 22.31 -16.06 -11.05
C ARG A 63 22.29 -16.11 -9.52
N VAL A 64 21.57 -17.07 -8.95
CA VAL A 64 21.57 -17.34 -7.50
C VAL A 64 21.72 -18.84 -7.24
N ASP A 65 22.44 -19.18 -6.17
CA ASP A 65 22.61 -20.56 -5.73
C ASP A 65 21.62 -20.86 -4.59
N ILE A 66 20.65 -21.72 -4.88
CA ILE A 66 19.60 -22.12 -3.95
C ILE A 66 20.06 -23.38 -3.22
N HIS A 67 20.27 -23.26 -1.92
CA HIS A 67 20.70 -24.36 -1.06
C HIS A 67 19.48 -25.05 -0.46
N HIS A 68 19.39 -26.36 -0.66
CA HIS A 68 18.27 -27.18 -0.18
C HIS A 68 18.60 -27.84 1.17
N PRO A 69 17.59 -28.21 1.98
CA PRO A 69 17.80 -28.88 3.26
C PRO A 69 18.52 -30.22 3.18
N ASP A 70 18.47 -30.88 2.03
CA ASP A 70 19.17 -32.14 1.74
C ASP A 70 20.67 -31.96 1.41
N GLY A 71 21.15 -30.71 1.44
CA GLY A 71 22.53 -30.34 1.12
C GLY A 71 22.80 -30.16 -0.37
N SER A 72 21.82 -30.39 -1.25
CA SER A 72 21.95 -30.12 -2.67
C SER A 72 21.88 -28.61 -2.96
N THR A 73 22.43 -28.19 -4.10
CA THR A 73 22.38 -26.80 -4.56
C THR A 73 21.89 -26.76 -5.99
N THR A 74 20.88 -25.94 -6.27
CA THR A 74 20.38 -25.70 -7.62
C THR A 74 20.62 -24.26 -8.02
N ARG A 75 20.97 -24.02 -9.28
CA ARG A 75 21.09 -22.67 -9.82
C ARG A 75 19.72 -22.13 -10.20
N GLY A 76 19.42 -20.93 -9.74
CA GLY A 76 18.31 -20.10 -10.20
C GLY A 76 18.80 -18.88 -10.96
N TYR A 77 17.90 -18.25 -11.70
CA TYR A 77 18.13 -16.98 -12.38
C TYR A 77 16.96 -16.07 -12.08
N ILE A 78 17.26 -14.90 -11.53
CA ILE A 78 16.27 -13.84 -11.31
C ILE A 78 16.12 -13.08 -12.63
N ASP A 79 14.90 -12.98 -13.14
CA ASP A 79 14.65 -12.32 -14.43
C ASP A 79 15.19 -10.88 -14.44
N LEU A 80 14.87 -10.06 -13.43
CA LEU A 80 15.48 -8.75 -13.24
C LEU A 80 15.77 -8.47 -11.77
N TYR A 81 17.03 -8.16 -11.47
CA TYR A 81 17.50 -7.89 -10.11
C TYR A 81 18.06 -6.48 -10.01
N LYS A 82 17.65 -5.72 -8.99
CA LYS A 82 18.30 -4.48 -8.59
C LYS A 82 18.60 -4.49 -7.10
N ARG A 83 19.89 -4.52 -6.76
CA ARG A 83 20.41 -4.59 -5.39
C ARG A 83 19.81 -3.49 -4.52
N GLY A 84 19.29 -3.90 -3.35
CA GLY A 84 18.68 -2.99 -2.39
C GLY A 84 17.32 -2.41 -2.80
N HIS A 85 16.78 -2.78 -3.97
CA HIS A 85 15.53 -2.25 -4.52
C HIS A 85 14.48 -3.36 -4.70
N PHE A 86 14.73 -4.30 -5.62
CA PHE A 86 13.76 -5.35 -5.93
C PHE A 86 14.39 -6.62 -6.52
N VAL A 87 13.63 -7.71 -6.40
CA VAL A 87 13.70 -8.89 -7.26
C VAL A 87 12.42 -8.92 -8.08
N LEU A 88 12.52 -9.12 -9.39
CA LEU A 88 11.38 -9.24 -10.30
C LEU A 88 11.41 -10.59 -11.00
N GLU A 89 10.29 -11.30 -10.95
CA GLU A 89 10.02 -12.52 -11.72
C GLU A 89 8.97 -12.23 -12.81
N ALA A 90 9.33 -12.38 -14.07
CA ALA A 90 8.46 -12.24 -15.21
C ALA A 90 7.83 -13.59 -15.57
N LYS A 91 6.51 -13.59 -15.77
CA LYS A 91 5.78 -14.68 -16.40
C LYS A 91 5.10 -14.16 -17.65
N ARG A 92 4.79 -15.09 -18.54
CA ARG A 92 3.81 -14.87 -19.58
C ARG A 92 2.71 -15.88 -19.38
N VAL A 93 1.57 -15.42 -18.90
CA VAL A 93 0.44 -16.30 -18.65
C VAL A 93 -0.45 -16.30 -19.88
N SER A 94 -0.51 -17.43 -20.59
CA SER A 94 -1.34 -17.62 -21.79
C SER A 94 -2.84 -17.67 -21.50
N GLU A 95 -3.20 -17.68 -20.22
CA GLU A 95 -4.57 -17.79 -19.75
C GLU A 95 -5.26 -16.42 -19.77
N GLN A 96 -6.58 -16.43 -19.77
CA GLN A 96 -7.36 -15.20 -19.66
C GLN A 96 -7.00 -14.49 -18.36
N HIS A 97 -6.85 -13.18 -18.47
CA HIS A 97 -6.59 -12.29 -17.35
C HIS A 97 -7.64 -12.48 -16.25
N ALA A 98 -7.23 -12.40 -14.99
CA ALA A 98 -8.09 -12.59 -13.82
C ALA A 98 -8.83 -13.96 -13.76
N SER A 99 -8.32 -14.99 -14.44
CA SER A 99 -8.79 -16.36 -14.23
C SER A 99 -8.11 -17.00 -13.01
N SER A 100 -8.77 -17.97 -12.37
CA SER A 100 -8.18 -18.72 -11.24
C SER A 100 -6.84 -19.40 -11.59
N ARG A 101 -6.62 -19.76 -12.85
CA ARG A 101 -5.34 -20.33 -13.29
C ARG A 101 -4.25 -19.25 -13.40
N TRP A 102 -4.63 -18.07 -13.89
CA TRP A 102 -3.75 -16.90 -13.93
C TRP A 102 -3.30 -16.48 -12.54
N ASP A 103 -4.24 -16.38 -11.59
CA ASP A 103 -3.90 -16.07 -10.19
C ASP A 103 -2.92 -17.09 -9.59
N LYS A 104 -3.13 -18.39 -9.86
CA LYS A 104 -2.19 -19.44 -9.41
C LYS A 104 -0.82 -19.32 -10.07
N ALA A 105 -0.75 -18.91 -11.34
CA ALA A 105 0.52 -18.70 -12.03
C ALA A 105 1.30 -17.53 -11.42
N MET A 106 0.61 -16.42 -11.13
CA MET A 106 1.20 -15.25 -10.50
C MET A 106 1.64 -15.52 -9.06
N LEU A 107 0.84 -16.24 -8.27
CA LEU A 107 1.24 -16.68 -6.92
C LEU A 107 2.50 -17.55 -6.93
N ARG A 108 2.66 -18.44 -7.92
CA ARG A 108 3.88 -19.23 -8.08
C ARG A 108 5.09 -18.37 -8.47
N ALA A 109 4.89 -17.35 -9.30
CA ALA A 109 5.93 -16.39 -9.63
C ALA A 109 6.41 -15.65 -8.38
N ALA A 110 5.48 -15.22 -7.53
CA ALA A 110 5.82 -14.57 -6.27
C ALA A 110 6.58 -15.51 -5.32
N ALA A 111 6.15 -16.77 -5.18
CA ALA A 111 6.85 -17.76 -4.36
C ALA A 111 8.28 -18.07 -4.89
N GLN A 112 8.45 -18.09 -6.22
CA GLN A 112 9.74 -18.27 -6.86
C GLN A 112 10.67 -17.07 -6.59
N ALA A 113 10.16 -15.85 -6.74
CA ALA A 113 10.90 -14.63 -6.40
C ALA A 113 11.31 -14.58 -4.92
N ASP A 114 10.43 -14.97 -3.99
CA ASP A 114 10.76 -15.07 -2.55
C ASP A 114 11.88 -16.09 -2.30
N THR A 115 11.85 -17.23 -2.99
CA THR A 115 12.93 -18.23 -2.94
C THR A 115 14.26 -17.63 -3.38
N TYR A 116 14.27 -16.85 -4.47
CA TYR A 116 15.49 -16.18 -4.94
C TYR A 116 15.98 -15.12 -3.96
N ILE A 117 15.08 -14.32 -3.38
CA ILE A 117 15.43 -13.35 -2.34
C ILE A 117 16.10 -14.03 -1.14
N ARG A 118 15.60 -15.20 -0.73
CA ARG A 118 16.20 -15.98 0.37
C ARG A 118 17.57 -16.56 0.02
N ALA A 119 17.84 -16.80 -1.26
CA ALA A 119 19.11 -17.30 -1.77
C ALA A 119 20.15 -16.18 -2.04
N LEU A 120 19.77 -14.90 -1.96
CA LEU A 120 20.70 -13.79 -2.16
C LEU A 120 21.80 -13.80 -1.07
N PRO A 121 23.04 -13.41 -1.42
CA PRO A 121 24.11 -13.23 -0.44
C PRO A 121 23.72 -12.24 0.66
N ALA A 122 24.07 -12.52 1.92
CA ALA A 122 23.75 -11.65 3.05
C ALA A 122 24.26 -10.20 2.87
N LYS A 123 25.42 -10.03 2.21
CA LYS A 123 26.02 -8.71 1.90
C LYS A 123 25.16 -7.85 0.96
N ASP A 124 24.28 -8.47 0.18
CA ASP A 124 23.43 -7.76 -0.78
C ASP A 124 22.22 -7.11 -0.08
N ASN A 125 21.95 -7.51 1.17
CA ASN A 125 20.71 -7.27 1.92
C ASN A 125 19.46 -7.76 1.15
N ARG A 126 18.38 -8.04 1.89
CA ARG A 126 17.10 -8.34 1.22
C ARG A 126 16.54 -7.05 0.59
N PRO A 127 16.05 -7.11 -0.66
CA PRO A 127 15.41 -5.96 -1.27
C PRO A 127 14.06 -5.67 -0.57
N PRO A 128 13.65 -4.40 -0.45
CA PRO A 128 12.36 -4.06 0.15
C PRO A 128 11.17 -4.47 -0.72
N PHE A 129 11.36 -4.69 -2.03
CA PHE A 129 10.29 -5.08 -2.94
C PHE A 129 10.52 -6.46 -3.58
N LEU A 130 9.42 -7.16 -3.80
CA LEU A 130 9.28 -8.32 -4.67
C LEU A 130 8.26 -7.93 -5.74
N LEU A 131 8.63 -8.10 -7.01
CA LEU A 131 7.78 -7.81 -8.15
C LEU A 131 7.48 -9.08 -8.93
N THR A 132 6.26 -9.20 -9.42
CA THR A 132 5.93 -10.16 -10.48
C THR A 132 5.42 -9.39 -11.69
N CYS A 133 5.69 -9.89 -12.89
CA CYS A 133 5.23 -9.24 -14.11
C CYS A 133 4.59 -10.25 -15.05
N ASP A 134 3.31 -10.08 -15.38
CA ASP A 134 2.72 -10.69 -16.57
C ASP A 134 2.93 -9.73 -17.74
N VAL A 135 3.88 -10.06 -18.62
CA VAL A 135 4.38 -9.16 -19.66
C VAL A 135 3.24 -8.59 -20.51
N GLY A 136 3.17 -7.26 -20.56
CA GLY A 136 2.13 -6.53 -21.31
C GLY A 136 0.74 -6.54 -20.68
N LYS A 137 0.60 -6.98 -19.42
CA LYS A 137 -0.68 -7.01 -18.71
C LYS A 137 -0.59 -6.39 -17.33
N THR A 138 0.27 -6.91 -16.45
CA THR A 138 0.24 -6.54 -15.03
C THR A 138 1.62 -6.59 -14.40
N ILE A 139 1.87 -5.68 -13.46
CA ILE A 139 2.97 -5.74 -12.50
C ILE A 139 2.36 -5.85 -11.11
N GLU A 140 2.62 -6.94 -10.37
CA GLU A 140 2.22 -7.04 -8.97
C GLU A 140 3.36 -6.61 -8.07
N VAL A 141 3.04 -5.79 -7.06
CA VAL A 141 4.02 -5.20 -6.15
C VAL A 141 3.81 -5.75 -4.75
N TYR A 142 4.85 -6.32 -4.17
CA TYR A 142 4.88 -6.76 -2.78
C TYR A 142 6.04 -6.10 -2.04
N ALA A 143 5.87 -5.82 -0.75
CA ALA A 143 6.87 -5.14 0.06
C ALA A 143 7.14 -5.84 1.38
N GLU A 144 8.39 -5.74 1.85
CA GLU A 144 8.86 -6.13 3.17
C GLU A 144 9.94 -5.12 3.61
N PHE A 145 9.50 -3.95 4.10
CA PHE A 145 10.40 -2.83 4.39
C PHE A 145 11.38 -3.07 5.54
N THR A 146 11.11 -4.03 6.44
CA THR A 146 12.03 -4.36 7.55
C THR A 146 13.24 -5.14 7.07
N ARG A 147 13.14 -5.80 5.90
CA ARG A 147 14.17 -6.63 5.28
C ARG A 147 14.64 -7.78 6.18
N SER A 148 13.81 -8.16 7.16
CA SER A 148 14.08 -9.21 8.13
C SER A 148 13.97 -10.62 7.54
N GLY A 149 13.34 -10.75 6.36
CA GLY A 149 13.02 -12.04 5.75
C GLY A 149 11.64 -12.57 6.14
N ALA A 150 10.81 -11.68 6.70
CA ALA A 150 9.38 -11.89 6.87
C ALA A 150 8.66 -12.05 5.52
N THR A 151 7.35 -12.25 5.56
CA THR A 151 6.55 -12.42 4.34
C THR A 151 6.40 -11.09 3.60
N TYR A 152 6.70 -11.08 2.30
CA TYR A 152 6.34 -9.97 1.41
C TYR A 152 4.82 -9.86 1.29
N VAL A 153 4.27 -8.68 1.57
CA VAL A 153 2.82 -8.43 1.53
C VAL A 153 2.44 -7.55 0.35
N PRO A 154 1.22 -7.69 -0.21
CA PRO A 154 0.71 -6.81 -1.25
C PRO A 154 0.90 -5.33 -0.90
N PHE A 155 1.49 -4.54 -1.80
CA PHE A 155 1.78 -3.12 -1.61
C PHE A 155 1.18 -2.27 -2.74
N PRO A 156 0.53 -1.13 -2.45
CA PRO A 156 0.35 -0.51 -1.13
C PRO A 156 -0.66 -1.24 -0.25
N ASP A 157 -1.58 -1.99 -0.87
CA ASP A 157 -2.63 -2.73 -0.19
C ASP A 157 -3.11 -3.91 -1.07
N PRO A 158 -3.84 -4.89 -0.51
CA PRO A 158 -4.30 -6.07 -1.26
C PRO A 158 -5.17 -5.77 -2.49
N ARG A 159 -5.86 -4.62 -2.57
CA ARG A 159 -6.72 -4.25 -3.70
C ARG A 159 -5.94 -3.56 -4.81
N SER A 160 -4.93 -2.77 -4.46
CA SER A 160 -4.21 -1.89 -5.41
C SER A 160 -2.80 -2.36 -5.75
N HIS A 161 -2.37 -3.52 -5.24
CA HIS A 161 -1.03 -4.05 -5.50
C HIS A 161 -0.78 -4.55 -6.93
N ARG A 162 -1.85 -4.78 -7.70
CA ARG A 162 -1.80 -5.18 -9.10
C ARG A 162 -1.92 -3.93 -9.96
N ILE A 163 -0.82 -3.56 -10.60
CA ILE A 163 -0.77 -2.46 -11.55
C ILE A 163 -1.06 -3.02 -12.93
N GLN A 164 -2.23 -2.74 -13.48
CA GLN A 164 -2.51 -3.05 -14.88
C GLN A 164 -1.71 -2.14 -15.80
N LEU A 165 -1.52 -2.58 -17.04
CA LEU A 165 -0.81 -1.78 -18.04
C LEU A 165 -1.53 -0.44 -18.29
N GLU A 166 -2.86 -0.43 -18.30
CA GLU A 166 -3.68 0.77 -18.42
C GLU A 166 -3.51 1.78 -17.27
N ASP A 167 -3.14 1.31 -16.08
CA ASP A 167 -2.94 2.16 -14.90
C ASP A 167 -1.71 3.05 -15.05
N LEU A 168 -0.83 2.77 -16.02
CA LEU A 168 0.31 3.66 -16.35
C LEU A 168 -0.15 5.04 -16.82
N ARG A 169 -1.42 5.23 -17.17
CA ARG A 169 -1.99 6.57 -17.44
C ARG A 169 -2.00 7.46 -16.20
N GLU A 170 -2.03 6.86 -15.01
CA GLU A 170 -2.13 7.57 -13.75
C GLU A 170 -0.75 8.06 -13.28
N PRO A 171 -0.55 9.37 -13.05
CA PRO A 171 0.75 9.92 -12.64
C PRO A 171 1.32 9.30 -11.36
N HIS A 172 0.43 9.00 -10.39
CA HIS A 172 0.83 8.43 -9.11
C HIS A 172 1.32 6.98 -9.22
N ILE A 173 0.82 6.22 -10.21
CA ILE A 173 1.29 4.86 -10.51
C ILE A 173 2.69 4.91 -11.11
N GLN A 174 2.92 5.82 -12.06
CA GLN A 174 4.26 6.03 -12.62
C GLN A 174 5.26 6.48 -11.54
N ASP A 175 4.89 7.41 -10.66
CA ASP A 175 5.73 7.84 -9.55
C ASP A 175 6.06 6.68 -8.59
N ARG A 176 5.08 5.82 -8.28
CA ARG A 176 5.31 4.63 -7.46
C ARG A 176 6.34 3.69 -8.09
N ILE A 177 6.20 3.37 -9.39
CA ILE A 177 7.18 2.53 -10.10
C ILE A 177 8.55 3.21 -10.11
N ARG A 178 8.62 4.52 -10.38
CA ARG A 178 9.89 5.25 -10.36
C ARG A 178 10.58 5.14 -9.00
N ARG A 179 9.86 5.37 -7.90
CA ARG A 179 10.41 5.26 -6.55
C ARG A 179 10.86 3.86 -6.19
N ILE A 180 10.16 2.80 -6.63
CA ILE A 180 10.63 1.42 -6.46
C ILE A 180 12.02 1.25 -7.10
N TRP A 181 12.27 1.90 -8.24
CA TRP A 181 13.56 1.85 -8.93
C TRP A 181 14.63 2.78 -8.37
N THR A 182 14.29 3.93 -7.79
CA THR A 182 15.28 4.98 -7.46
C THR A 182 15.45 5.26 -5.98
N ASP A 183 14.37 5.18 -5.21
CA ASP A 183 14.35 5.47 -3.77
C ASP A 183 13.25 4.64 -3.08
N PRO A 184 13.47 3.31 -2.97
CA PRO A 184 12.44 2.38 -2.51
C PRO A 184 12.07 2.61 -1.04
N ASP A 185 13.00 3.12 -0.25
CA ASP A 185 12.79 3.46 1.16
C ASP A 185 11.86 4.66 1.34
N SER A 186 11.72 5.53 0.33
CA SER A 186 10.73 6.62 0.35
C SER A 186 9.29 6.12 0.30
N LEU A 187 9.06 4.85 -0.05
CA LEU A 187 7.75 4.21 -0.07
C LEU A 187 7.39 3.51 1.24
N ASP A 188 8.33 3.44 2.21
CA ASP A 188 8.08 2.84 3.52
C ASP A 188 7.09 3.69 4.33
N PRO A 189 5.86 3.19 4.58
CA PRO A 189 4.85 3.93 5.32
C PRO A 189 5.32 4.32 6.73
N SER A 190 6.18 3.52 7.36
CA SER A 190 6.70 3.79 8.71
C SER A 190 7.61 5.02 8.75
N LYS A 191 8.44 5.22 7.71
CA LYS A 191 9.32 6.39 7.59
C LYS A 191 8.53 7.66 7.32
N ARG A 192 7.49 7.56 6.48
CA ARG A 192 6.59 8.69 6.20
C ARG A 192 5.80 9.09 7.42
N ALA A 193 5.13 8.13 8.07
CA ALA A 193 4.42 8.35 9.32
C ALA A 193 5.34 8.96 10.38
N ALA A 194 6.58 8.48 10.52
CA ALA A 194 7.55 9.04 11.47
C ALA A 194 7.96 10.49 11.14
N ARG A 195 8.17 10.83 9.86
CA ARG A 195 8.48 12.20 9.43
C ARG A 195 7.32 13.14 9.74
N VAL A 196 6.12 12.80 9.28
CA VAL A 196 4.89 13.58 9.50
C VAL A 196 4.64 13.75 11.01
N THR A 197 4.80 12.69 11.79
CA THR A 197 4.70 12.72 13.26
C THR A 197 5.67 13.73 13.89
N ARG A 198 6.93 13.79 13.45
CA ARG A 198 7.93 14.72 14.02
C ARG A 198 7.60 16.18 13.70
N GLU A 199 7.23 16.46 12.46
CA GLU A 199 6.87 17.80 12.00
C GLU A 199 5.63 18.31 12.74
N LEU A 200 4.59 17.47 12.82
CA LEU A 200 3.36 17.76 13.56
C LEU A 200 3.58 17.94 15.06
N SER A 201 4.44 17.11 15.68
CA SER A 201 4.73 17.23 17.12
C SER A 201 5.18 18.65 17.49
N LYS A 202 5.95 19.31 16.62
CA LYS A 202 6.43 20.67 16.86
C LYS A 202 5.29 21.69 16.85
N THR A 203 4.42 21.63 15.83
CA THR A 203 3.27 22.53 15.69
C THR A 203 2.27 22.33 16.84
N LEU A 204 2.01 21.07 17.23
CA LEU A 204 1.10 20.76 18.33
C LEU A 204 1.66 21.16 19.69
N ALA A 205 2.97 21.00 19.92
CA ALA A 205 3.62 21.47 21.14
C ALA A 205 3.55 23.01 21.26
N GLN A 206 3.67 23.73 20.14
CA GLN A 206 3.51 25.19 20.14
C GLN A 206 2.08 25.60 20.53
N LEU A 207 1.07 24.93 19.97
CA LEU A 207 -0.33 25.18 20.30
C LEU A 207 -0.65 24.84 21.76
N ALA A 208 -0.25 23.65 22.24
CA ALA A 208 -0.46 23.22 23.61
C ALA A 208 0.14 24.22 24.62
N ARG A 209 1.40 24.64 24.42
CA ARG A 209 2.06 25.64 25.27
C ARG A 209 1.43 27.02 25.20
N ALA A 210 0.80 27.39 24.08
CA ALA A 210 0.06 28.65 23.98
C ALA A 210 -1.21 28.57 24.84
N LEU A 211 -1.93 27.46 24.76
CA LEU A 211 -3.15 27.23 25.54
C LEU A 211 -2.89 27.07 27.04
N GLU A 212 -1.79 26.42 27.43
CA GLU A 212 -1.38 26.34 28.84
C GLU A 212 -1.01 27.72 29.40
N ARG A 213 -0.39 28.59 28.60
CA ARG A 213 -0.13 29.99 28.99
C ARG A 213 -1.40 30.81 29.17
N ASP A 214 -2.47 30.42 28.48
CA ASP A 214 -3.81 31.00 28.62
C ASP A 214 -4.61 30.35 29.79
N ASP A 215 -3.94 29.59 30.66
CA ASP A 215 -4.49 28.97 31.89
C ASP A 215 -5.59 27.92 31.63
N PHE A 216 -5.58 27.27 30.46
CA PHE A 216 -6.48 26.16 30.18
C PHE A 216 -6.01 24.85 30.83
N GLU A 217 -6.94 24.14 31.46
CA GLU A 217 -6.73 22.80 32.03
C GLU A 217 -6.12 21.82 31.01
N VAL A 218 -5.07 21.11 31.42
CA VAL A 218 -4.31 20.18 30.57
C VAL A 218 -5.22 19.15 29.90
N GLU A 219 -6.12 18.53 30.66
CA GLU A 219 -7.01 17.49 30.13
C GLU A 219 -7.96 18.06 29.06
N ARG A 220 -8.40 19.31 29.23
CA ARG A 220 -9.22 20.01 28.25
C ARG A 220 -8.43 20.31 26.98
N VAL A 221 -7.19 20.80 27.11
CA VAL A 221 -6.27 21.03 25.98
C VAL A 221 -6.02 19.74 25.21
N ALA A 222 -5.75 18.65 25.94
CA ALA A 222 -5.55 17.31 25.40
C ALA A 222 -6.73 16.82 24.57
N HIS A 223 -7.95 16.89 25.12
CA HIS A 223 -9.16 16.50 24.40
C HIS A 223 -9.48 17.42 23.22
N PHE A 224 -9.23 18.72 23.36
CA PHE A 224 -9.42 19.68 22.28
C PHE A 224 -8.48 19.41 21.09
N ILE A 225 -7.18 19.24 21.35
CA ILE A 225 -6.19 18.91 20.31
C ILE A 225 -6.56 17.58 19.65
N LYS A 226 -6.85 16.54 20.43
CA LYS A 226 -7.25 15.23 19.89
C LYS A 226 -8.43 15.32 18.92
N ARG A 227 -9.45 16.14 19.22
CA ARG A 227 -10.59 16.36 18.33
C ARG A 227 -10.18 17.08 17.05
N CYS A 228 -9.34 18.11 17.13
CA CYS A 228 -8.82 18.80 15.94
C CYS A 228 -8.03 17.85 15.03
N LEU A 229 -7.13 17.05 15.61
CA LEU A 229 -6.34 16.05 14.89
C LEU A 229 -7.23 15.03 14.18
N PHE A 230 -8.23 14.52 14.89
CA PHE A 230 -9.16 13.56 14.32
C PHE A 230 -9.98 14.18 13.18
N THR A 231 -10.40 15.45 13.31
CA THR A 231 -11.11 16.15 12.22
C THR A 231 -10.23 16.30 10.97
N MET A 232 -8.93 16.61 11.12
CA MET A 232 -7.98 16.64 9.99
C MET A 232 -7.83 15.26 9.34
N PHE A 233 -7.67 14.21 10.16
CA PHE A 233 -7.63 12.83 9.66
C PHE A 233 -8.89 12.44 8.89
N CYS A 234 -10.08 12.82 9.37
CA CYS A 234 -11.34 12.55 8.68
C CYS A 234 -11.44 13.22 7.30
N GLU A 235 -10.88 14.41 7.13
CA GLU A 235 -10.79 15.08 5.82
C GLU A 235 -9.91 14.27 4.85
N ASP A 236 -8.70 13.91 5.27
CA ASP A 236 -7.72 13.30 4.35
C ASP A 236 -8.04 11.83 4.01
N VAL A 237 -8.76 11.12 4.89
CA VAL A 237 -9.26 9.77 4.58
C VAL A 237 -10.62 9.77 3.87
N GLY A 238 -11.14 10.95 3.50
CA GLY A 238 -12.38 11.10 2.73
C GLY A 238 -13.67 10.86 3.50
N LEU A 239 -13.64 10.92 4.84
CA LEU A 239 -14.84 10.90 5.68
C LEU A 239 -15.50 12.27 5.78
N LEU A 240 -14.75 13.33 5.50
CA LEU A 240 -15.24 14.68 5.22
C LEU A 240 -14.85 15.07 3.79
N PRO A 241 -15.57 16.01 3.16
CA PRO A 241 -15.20 16.51 1.84
C PRO A 241 -13.80 17.12 1.85
N ALA A 242 -13.07 16.92 0.74
CA ALA A 242 -11.71 17.45 0.59
C ALA A 242 -11.65 18.96 0.85
N ASP A 243 -10.63 19.37 1.59
CA ASP A 243 -10.36 20.74 2.03
C ASP A 243 -11.46 21.44 2.88
N ALA A 244 -12.52 20.76 3.29
CA ALA A 244 -13.64 21.39 4.00
C ALA A 244 -13.25 22.00 5.37
N TYR A 245 -12.54 21.24 6.20
CA TYR A 245 -12.02 21.64 7.50
C TYR A 245 -10.90 22.68 7.39
N ILE A 246 -9.89 22.48 6.53
CA ILE A 246 -8.82 23.48 6.37
C ILE A 246 -9.38 24.82 5.85
N ASN A 247 -10.38 24.80 4.96
CA ASN A 247 -11.04 26.01 4.49
C ASN A 247 -11.91 26.65 5.58
N LEU A 248 -12.57 25.86 6.43
CA LEU A 248 -13.24 26.38 7.62
C LEU A 248 -12.26 27.10 8.55
N LEU A 249 -11.10 26.51 8.84
CA LEU A 249 -10.05 27.13 9.66
C LEU A 249 -9.55 28.45 9.06
N LYS A 250 -9.27 28.49 7.75
CA LYS A 250 -8.87 29.72 7.03
C LYS A 250 -9.91 30.84 7.13
N ARG A 251 -11.21 30.50 7.10
CA ARG A 251 -12.28 31.49 7.33
C ARG A 251 -12.28 31.97 8.77
N LEU A 252 -12.20 31.06 9.73
CA LEU A 252 -12.21 31.37 11.16
C LEU A 252 -10.98 32.17 11.61
N GLN A 253 -9.83 32.02 10.95
CA GLN A 253 -8.65 32.85 11.21
C GLN A 253 -8.93 34.34 11.00
N LYS A 254 -9.84 34.70 10.08
CA LYS A 254 -10.27 36.08 9.82
C LYS A 254 -11.34 36.57 10.80
N SER A 255 -11.99 35.66 11.52
CA SER A 255 -13.00 35.95 12.53
C SER A 255 -12.86 35.01 13.75
N PRO A 256 -11.77 35.13 14.54
CA PRO A 256 -11.43 34.14 15.57
C PRO A 256 -12.51 33.96 16.65
N ASP A 257 -13.28 35.02 16.95
CA ASP A 257 -14.38 34.98 17.93
C ASP A 257 -15.46 33.93 17.59
N ASN A 258 -15.62 33.59 16.31
CA ASN A 258 -16.58 32.58 15.85
C ASN A 258 -16.06 31.14 16.00
N PHE A 259 -14.77 30.95 16.30
CA PHE A 259 -14.14 29.64 16.31
C PHE A 259 -14.82 28.63 17.25
N PRO A 260 -15.11 28.95 18.54
CA PRO A 260 -15.78 28.01 19.44
C PRO A 260 -17.16 27.57 18.95
N HIS A 261 -17.93 28.50 18.38
CA HIS A 261 -19.27 28.22 17.86
C HIS A 261 -19.19 27.26 16.66
N ALA A 262 -18.32 27.56 15.71
CA ALA A 262 -18.16 26.72 14.52
C ALA A 262 -17.66 25.31 14.86
N MET A 263 -16.67 25.19 15.77
CA MET A 263 -16.15 23.89 16.20
C MET A 263 -17.18 23.09 17.00
N ARG A 264 -17.96 23.75 17.88
CA ARG A 264 -19.07 23.11 18.60
C ARG A 264 -20.07 22.49 17.61
N GLN A 265 -20.58 23.29 16.69
CA GLN A 265 -21.56 22.85 15.72
C GLN A 265 -21.03 21.71 14.83
N LEU A 266 -19.77 21.82 14.36
CA LEU A 266 -19.15 20.77 13.55
C LEU A 266 -19.08 19.46 14.33
N TRP A 267 -18.50 19.47 15.52
CA TRP A 267 -18.30 18.27 16.31
C TRP A 267 -19.59 17.64 16.81
N GLU A 268 -20.61 18.44 17.15
CA GLU A 268 -21.95 17.94 17.47
C GLU A 268 -22.55 17.21 16.27
N THR A 269 -22.44 17.81 15.08
CA THR A 269 -22.92 17.17 13.84
C THR A 269 -22.10 15.92 13.52
N MET A 270 -20.80 15.89 13.79
CA MET A 270 -19.99 14.67 13.64
C MET A 270 -20.44 13.58 14.62
N ASN A 271 -20.87 13.93 15.83
CA ASN A 271 -21.38 12.96 16.81
C ASN A 271 -22.75 12.36 16.43
N THR A 272 -23.63 13.15 15.81
CA THR A 272 -25.01 12.72 15.48
C THR A 272 -25.20 12.28 14.02
N GLY A 273 -24.36 12.78 13.11
CA GLY A 273 -24.56 12.74 11.66
C GLY A 273 -25.60 13.76 11.17
N GLY A 274 -25.64 13.97 9.86
CA GLY A 274 -26.61 14.83 9.18
C GLY A 274 -25.99 16.07 8.53
N TYR A 275 -26.81 17.10 8.29
CA TYR A 275 -26.37 18.30 7.60
C TYR A 275 -25.58 19.25 8.50
N SER A 276 -24.33 19.52 8.13
CA SER A 276 -23.45 20.49 8.79
C SER A 276 -23.57 21.85 8.11
N GLY A 277 -24.20 22.82 8.77
CA GLY A 277 -24.30 24.19 8.25
C GLY A 277 -22.95 24.91 8.15
N VAL A 278 -21.95 24.54 8.96
CA VAL A 278 -20.61 25.16 8.93
C VAL A 278 -19.76 24.67 7.76
N LEU A 279 -19.96 23.42 7.33
CA LEU A 279 -19.32 22.88 6.13
C LEU A 279 -20.20 23.02 4.89
N ASN A 280 -21.51 23.27 5.07
CA ASN A 280 -22.55 23.23 4.03
C ASN A 280 -22.67 21.85 3.37
N GLU A 281 -22.53 20.78 4.16
CA GLU A 281 -22.37 19.41 3.64
C GLU A 281 -23.09 18.37 4.50
N GLN A 282 -23.46 17.24 3.88
CA GLN A 282 -23.96 16.07 4.62
C GLN A 282 -22.78 15.29 5.19
N ILE A 283 -22.74 15.10 6.51
CA ILE A 283 -21.67 14.37 7.17
C ILE A 283 -22.17 13.11 7.87
N LEU A 284 -21.32 12.08 7.88
CA LEU A 284 -21.59 10.81 8.53
C LEU A 284 -21.57 10.97 10.06
N ARG A 285 -22.24 10.02 10.74
CA ARG A 285 -22.15 9.87 12.19
C ARG A 285 -20.86 9.15 12.58
N PHE A 286 -20.06 9.77 13.44
CA PHE A 286 -18.85 9.21 14.02
C PHE A 286 -19.14 8.60 15.40
N ASN A 287 -18.77 7.34 15.60
CA ASN A 287 -18.94 6.63 16.87
C ASN A 287 -17.73 6.80 17.80
N GLY A 288 -17.79 6.26 19.03
CA GLY A 288 -16.60 6.11 19.90
C GLY A 288 -16.37 7.23 20.91
N ASN A 289 -17.41 7.97 21.30
CA ASN A 289 -17.43 8.97 22.37
C ASN A 289 -16.43 10.14 22.23
N LEU A 290 -15.64 10.23 21.15
CA LEU A 290 -14.66 11.30 20.96
C LEU A 290 -15.33 12.68 20.88
N PHE A 291 -16.53 12.73 20.29
CA PHE A 291 -17.33 13.94 20.12
C PHE A 291 -18.51 14.04 21.10
N THR A 292 -18.44 13.34 22.25
CA THR A 292 -19.32 13.64 23.40
C THR A 292 -18.69 14.73 24.26
N ASP A 293 -19.49 15.42 25.07
CA ASP A 293 -19.04 16.44 26.03
C ASP A 293 -18.09 17.47 25.42
N ILE A 294 -18.52 18.03 24.28
CA ILE A 294 -17.74 18.97 23.48
C ILE A 294 -17.58 20.30 24.22
N ASN A 295 -16.32 20.68 24.43
CA ASN A 295 -15.95 21.96 25.05
C ASN A 295 -14.80 22.63 24.26
N PRO A 296 -15.09 23.26 23.11
CA PRO A 296 -14.08 23.89 22.27
C PRO A 296 -13.37 25.01 23.03
N ILE A 297 -12.08 25.18 22.74
CA ILE A 297 -11.24 26.24 23.31
C ILE A 297 -11.24 27.42 22.32
N PRO A 298 -11.49 28.67 22.77
CA PRO A 298 -11.34 29.84 21.92
C PRO A 298 -9.89 30.02 21.52
N LEU A 299 -9.67 30.24 20.22
CA LEU A 299 -8.35 30.45 19.65
C LEU A 299 -8.27 31.84 19.04
N ASN A 300 -7.13 32.50 19.19
CA ASN A 300 -6.81 33.71 18.43
C ASN A 300 -6.34 33.38 17.00
N ALA A 301 -6.16 34.38 16.16
CA ALA A 301 -5.77 34.19 14.75
C ALA A 301 -4.41 33.48 14.57
N GLU A 302 -3.47 33.68 15.48
CA GLU A 302 -2.15 33.02 15.46
C GLU A 302 -2.28 31.52 15.79
N GLN A 303 -3.03 31.18 16.85
CA GLN A 303 -3.30 29.81 17.25
C GLN A 303 -4.10 29.04 16.18
N ILE A 304 -5.06 29.69 15.50
CA ILE A 304 -5.75 29.09 14.34
C ILE A 304 -4.76 28.86 13.19
N GLY A 305 -3.78 29.75 13.02
CA GLY A 305 -2.68 29.58 12.07
C GLY A 305 -1.92 28.28 12.27
N LEU A 306 -1.61 27.92 13.52
CA LEU A 306 -0.96 26.64 13.85
C LEU A 306 -1.81 25.43 13.45
N LEU A 307 -3.14 25.49 13.63
CA LEU A 307 -4.04 24.44 13.16
C LEU A 307 -4.09 24.34 11.64
N ILE A 308 -4.04 25.48 10.93
CA ILE A 308 -3.98 25.50 9.46
C ILE A 308 -2.67 24.87 8.97
N ASP A 309 -1.54 25.18 9.60
CA ASP A 309 -0.24 24.61 9.22
C ASP A 309 -0.21 23.10 9.45
N ALA A 310 -0.81 22.61 10.54
CA ALA A 310 -0.98 21.19 10.80
C ALA A 310 -1.94 20.52 9.78
N ALA A 311 -3.04 21.18 9.42
CA ALA A 311 -4.02 20.68 8.45
C ALA A 311 -3.49 20.62 7.00
N ARG A 312 -2.33 21.23 6.70
CA ARG A 312 -1.69 21.12 5.37
C ARG A 312 -0.92 19.81 5.14
N HIS A 313 -0.67 19.06 6.21
CA HIS A 313 0.04 17.79 6.11
C HIS A 313 -0.95 16.70 5.72
N ASP A 314 -0.48 15.67 5.03
CA ASP A 314 -1.30 14.52 4.66
C ASP A 314 -1.48 13.57 5.87
N TRP A 315 -2.65 13.63 6.49
CA TRP A 315 -3.03 12.81 7.64
C TRP A 315 -3.42 11.38 7.25
N SER A 316 -3.60 11.07 5.97
CA SER A 316 -3.84 9.69 5.52
C SER A 316 -2.62 8.79 5.77
N GLU A 317 -1.42 9.37 5.85
CA GLU A 317 -0.17 8.68 6.17
C GLU A 317 0.06 8.50 7.68
N VAL A 318 -0.81 9.05 8.54
CA VAL A 318 -0.67 9.00 10.01
C VAL A 318 -1.66 7.99 10.59
N GLU A 319 -1.16 6.98 11.28
CA GLU A 319 -2.03 6.03 11.98
C GLU A 319 -2.69 6.69 13.20
N PRO A 320 -4.01 6.52 13.42
CA PRO A 320 -4.70 7.10 14.57
C PRO A 320 -4.12 6.69 15.93
N ALA A 321 -3.49 5.51 15.99
CA ALA A 321 -2.71 5.01 17.12
C ALA A 321 -1.65 6.03 17.61
N ILE A 322 -1.05 6.78 16.70
CA ILE A 322 0.05 7.71 16.99
C ILE A 322 -0.47 9.00 17.66
N PHE A 323 -1.77 9.33 17.57
CA PHE A 323 -2.34 10.54 18.18
C PHE A 323 -2.09 10.62 19.69
N GLY A 324 -2.13 9.48 20.39
CA GLY A 324 -1.77 9.41 21.81
C GLY A 324 -0.33 9.85 22.05
N THR A 325 0.62 9.31 21.28
CA THR A 325 2.05 9.65 21.39
C THR A 325 2.36 11.10 20.97
N LEU A 326 1.62 11.64 19.98
CA LEU A 326 1.76 13.03 19.56
C LEU A 326 1.36 13.97 20.69
N LEU A 327 0.26 13.66 21.36
CA LEU A 327 -0.21 14.43 22.48
C LEU A 327 0.71 14.31 23.70
N GLU A 328 1.19 13.10 24.02
CA GLU A 328 2.20 12.90 25.07
C GLU A 328 3.49 13.68 24.85
N ARG A 329 3.92 13.83 23.59
CA ARG A 329 5.11 14.60 23.23
C ARG A 329 4.86 16.11 23.21
N ALA A 330 3.61 16.54 23.01
CA ALA A 330 3.24 17.94 22.96
C ALA A 330 3.10 18.58 24.35
N LEU A 331 2.77 17.77 25.38
CA LEU A 331 2.60 18.19 26.77
C LEU A 331 3.92 18.16 27.57
N ASP A 332 4.00 18.97 28.63
CA ASP A 332 5.18 19.05 29.51
C ASP A 332 5.49 17.69 30.21
N PRO A 333 6.77 17.29 30.37
CA PRO A 333 7.17 16.08 31.08
C PRO A 333 6.57 15.89 32.49
N GLU A 334 6.40 16.95 33.28
CA GLU A 334 5.80 16.85 34.63
C GLU A 334 4.29 16.56 34.56
N VAL A 335 3.65 17.07 33.53
CA VAL A 335 2.22 16.92 33.24
C VAL A 335 1.91 15.52 32.71
N ARG A 336 2.81 14.94 31.91
CA ARG A 336 2.71 13.56 31.38
C ARG A 336 2.53 12.52 32.50
N HIS A 337 3.23 12.70 33.63
CA HIS A 337 3.21 11.75 34.73
C HIS A 337 1.86 11.70 35.48
N LYS A 338 1.05 12.77 35.40
CA LYS A 338 -0.27 12.87 36.03
C LYS A 338 -1.39 12.20 35.22
N LEU A 339 -1.21 12.06 33.91
CA LEU A 339 -2.23 11.52 33.00
C LEU A 339 -2.19 9.99 32.84
N GLY A 340 -1.16 9.31 33.37
CA GLY A 340 -0.97 7.86 33.19
C GLY A 340 -0.87 7.43 31.71
N ALA A 341 -0.68 8.39 30.80
CA ALA A 341 -0.64 8.19 29.37
C ALA A 341 0.76 7.70 28.97
N HIS A 342 0.96 6.39 29.10
CA HIS A 342 2.04 5.70 28.41
C HIS A 342 1.42 4.91 27.27
N TYR A 343 1.41 5.49 26.08
CA TYR A 343 1.01 4.80 24.89
C TYR A 343 2.08 3.77 24.50
N THR A 344 1.65 2.52 24.30
CA THR A 344 2.53 1.43 23.88
C THR A 344 3.01 1.69 22.44
N PRO A 345 4.33 1.83 22.19
CA PRO A 345 4.83 2.03 20.84
C PRO A 345 4.41 0.89 19.91
N ARG A 346 4.13 1.20 18.65
CA ARG A 346 3.74 0.21 17.62
C ARG A 346 4.69 -0.97 17.57
N ALA A 347 6.00 -0.74 17.61
CA ALA A 347 7.00 -1.81 17.60
C ALA A 347 6.81 -2.83 18.74
N TYR A 348 6.30 -2.42 19.90
CA TYR A 348 6.02 -3.33 21.01
C TYR A 348 4.70 -4.08 20.79
N VAL A 349 3.70 -3.43 20.20
CA VAL A 349 2.46 -4.08 19.77
C VAL A 349 2.76 -5.13 18.71
N GLU A 350 3.52 -4.78 17.68
CA GLU A 350 3.90 -5.70 16.58
C GLU A 350 4.73 -6.88 17.08
N ARG A 351 5.67 -6.66 18.02
CA ARG A 351 6.44 -7.74 18.65
C ARG A 351 5.57 -8.76 19.39
N LEU A 352 4.38 -8.38 19.83
CA LEU A 352 3.41 -9.30 20.42
C LEU A 352 2.47 -9.86 19.35
N VAL A 353 1.81 -8.99 18.59
CA VAL A 353 0.72 -9.33 17.66
C VAL A 353 1.21 -10.13 16.44
N LEU A 354 2.38 -9.80 15.88
CA LEU A 354 2.91 -10.51 14.71
C LEU A 354 3.11 -12.01 15.01
N PRO A 355 3.93 -12.41 16.00
CA PRO A 355 4.18 -13.83 16.25
C PRO A 355 3.01 -14.56 16.91
N THR A 356 2.13 -13.88 17.65
CA THR A 356 1.05 -14.56 18.41
C THR A 356 -0.27 -14.66 17.67
N VAL A 357 -0.53 -13.79 16.69
CA VAL A 357 -1.80 -13.73 15.97
C VAL A 357 -1.59 -13.77 14.47
N ILE A 358 -0.78 -12.86 13.93
CA ILE A 358 -0.71 -12.64 12.47
C ILE A 358 0.01 -13.78 11.76
N ASP A 359 1.16 -14.21 12.25
CA ASP A 359 1.95 -15.28 11.62
C ASP A 359 1.24 -16.64 11.67
N PRO A 360 0.65 -17.08 12.81
CA PRO A 360 -0.17 -18.29 12.84
C PRO A 360 -1.34 -18.26 11.85
N LEU A 361 -2.10 -17.15 11.81
CA LEU A 361 -3.23 -17.01 10.87
C LEU A 361 -2.77 -17.00 9.41
N ARG A 362 -1.60 -16.44 9.10
CA ARG A 362 -1.02 -16.48 7.76
C ARG A 362 -0.63 -17.89 7.36
N ASP A 363 -0.08 -18.67 8.27
CA ASP A 363 0.28 -20.06 7.99
C ASP A 363 -0.97 -20.93 7.80
N GLU A 364 -1.98 -20.79 8.67
CA GLU A 364 -3.29 -21.43 8.47
C GLU A 364 -3.92 -21.03 7.13
N TRP A 365 -3.82 -19.75 6.75
CA TRP A 365 -4.31 -19.27 5.46
C TRP A 365 -3.57 -19.89 4.27
N LYS A 366 -2.23 -20.04 4.34
CA LYS A 366 -1.45 -20.72 3.30
C LYS A 366 -1.89 -22.19 3.16
N ASP A 367 -2.13 -22.88 4.27
CA ASP A 367 -2.59 -24.26 4.27
C ASP A 367 -3.98 -24.38 3.63
N VAL A 368 -4.91 -23.49 3.96
CA VAL A 368 -6.24 -23.42 3.33
C VAL A 368 -6.12 -23.11 1.84
N GLN A 369 -5.25 -22.18 1.44
CA GLN A 369 -5.00 -21.88 0.03
C GLN A 369 -4.43 -23.09 -0.72
N ALA A 370 -3.51 -23.85 -0.11
CA ALA A 370 -2.95 -25.07 -0.69
C ALA A 370 -4.00 -26.17 -0.84
N ALA A 371 -4.82 -26.41 0.19
CA ALA A 371 -5.91 -27.37 0.16
C ALA A 371 -6.96 -27.02 -0.91
N ALA A 372 -7.42 -25.76 -0.96
CA ALA A 372 -8.34 -25.28 -1.98
C ALA A 372 -7.73 -25.38 -3.40
N ALA A 373 -6.41 -25.19 -3.53
CA ALA A 373 -5.73 -25.33 -4.81
C ALA A 373 -5.72 -26.79 -5.30
N LEU A 374 -5.57 -27.76 -4.39
CA LEU A 374 -5.61 -29.21 -4.66
C LEU A 374 -7.03 -29.68 -4.99
N GLU A 375 -8.05 -29.31 -4.23
CA GLU A 375 -9.45 -29.68 -4.52
C GLU A 375 -9.90 -29.15 -5.88
N ALA A 376 -9.48 -27.94 -6.25
CA ALA A 376 -9.75 -27.37 -7.57
C ALA A 376 -9.01 -28.09 -8.72
N GLN A 377 -7.95 -28.84 -8.43
CA GLN A 377 -7.30 -29.75 -9.39
C GLN A 377 -8.03 -31.09 -9.44
N ASP A 378 -8.42 -31.66 -8.29
CA ASP A 378 -9.06 -32.97 -8.17
C ASP A 378 -10.48 -32.98 -8.78
N THR A 379 -11.25 -31.90 -8.56
CA THR A 379 -12.55 -31.66 -9.22
C THR A 379 -12.40 -31.55 -10.75
N ARG A 380 -11.22 -31.14 -11.24
CA ARG A 380 -10.92 -31.06 -12.67
C ARG A 380 -10.46 -32.39 -13.24
N GLU A 381 -9.67 -33.19 -12.53
CA GLU A 381 -9.29 -34.54 -12.97
C GLU A 381 -10.49 -35.47 -13.05
N THR A 382 -11.39 -35.40 -12.06
CA THR A 382 -12.67 -36.12 -12.10
C THR A 382 -13.62 -35.61 -13.20
N GLY A 383 -13.59 -34.31 -13.52
CA GLY A 383 -14.31 -33.72 -14.64
C GLY A 383 -13.73 -34.08 -16.03
N HIS A 384 -12.39 -34.11 -16.16
CA HIS A 384 -11.70 -34.51 -17.39
C HIS A 384 -11.85 -36.01 -17.63
N ALA A 385 -11.68 -36.84 -16.60
CA ALA A 385 -11.91 -38.29 -16.67
C ALA A 385 -13.35 -38.60 -17.11
N ARG A 386 -14.37 -37.90 -16.59
CA ARG A 386 -15.75 -38.04 -17.07
C ARG A 386 -15.94 -37.62 -18.54
N SER A 387 -15.20 -36.64 -19.03
CA SER A 387 -15.27 -36.18 -20.42
C SER A 387 -14.50 -37.07 -21.41
N GLU A 388 -13.41 -37.72 -20.97
CA GLU A 388 -12.65 -38.69 -21.75
C GLU A 388 -13.36 -40.04 -21.86
N THR A 389 -14.04 -40.49 -20.80
CA THR A 389 -14.88 -41.71 -20.88
C THR A 389 -16.06 -41.54 -21.85
N LEU A 390 -16.47 -40.30 -22.16
CA LEU A 390 -17.51 -40.00 -23.15
C LEU A 390 -16.97 -39.76 -24.58
N ARG A 391 -15.66 -39.88 -24.82
CA ARG A 391 -15.01 -39.61 -26.12
C ARG A 391 -14.14 -40.76 -26.68
N GLN A 392 -14.53 -42.01 -26.42
CA GLN A 392 -14.13 -43.16 -27.27
C GLN A 392 -15.36 -43.83 -27.91
N PRO A 393 -15.24 -44.37 -29.13
CA PRO A 393 -16.14 -44.00 -30.23
C PRO A 393 -17.41 -44.86 -30.33
N LEU A 394 -18.55 -44.18 -30.47
CA LEU A 394 -19.80 -44.71 -31.06
C LEU A 394 -19.61 -44.97 -32.57
N MET A 395 -18.74 -45.91 -32.91
CA MET A 395 -18.63 -46.51 -34.25
C MET A 395 -18.83 -48.02 -34.10
N GLY A 396 -20.08 -48.47 -34.21
CA GLY A 396 -20.39 -49.91 -34.21
C GLY A 396 -21.80 -50.29 -33.81
N GLY A 397 -22.77 -50.04 -34.70
CA GLY A 397 -23.96 -50.89 -34.93
C GLY A 397 -24.99 -51.06 -33.81
N PHE A 398 -26.20 -50.52 -34.01
CA PHE A 398 -27.41 -51.35 -34.13
C PHE A 398 -28.61 -50.50 -34.62
N TRP A 399 -29.43 -51.11 -35.46
CA TRP A 399 -30.48 -50.51 -36.29
C TRP A 399 -31.76 -50.13 -35.54
N GLY A 400 -32.49 -49.14 -36.10
CA GLY A 400 -33.95 -49.21 -36.25
C GLY A 400 -34.77 -48.01 -35.77
N LEU A 401 -35.27 -47.18 -36.72
CA LEU A 401 -36.68 -46.79 -36.90
C LEU A 401 -36.88 -45.43 -37.60
N GLN A 402 -37.96 -45.38 -38.38
CA GLN A 402 -38.30 -44.47 -39.48
C GLN A 402 -38.71 -43.04 -39.09
N ARG A 403 -38.55 -42.12 -40.06
CA ARG A 403 -39.07 -40.75 -40.05
C ARG A 403 -40.59 -40.73 -40.32
N PRO A 404 -41.36 -39.81 -39.72
CA PRO A 404 -42.63 -39.38 -40.29
C PRO A 404 -42.45 -38.16 -41.21
N GLY A 405 -43.34 -38.06 -42.20
CA GLY A 405 -43.56 -36.86 -43.00
C GLY A 405 -44.52 -35.88 -42.34
#